data_AF-A0A2C9JZE4-F1
#
_entry.id   AF-A0A2C9JZE4-F1
#
_cell.length_a   1.000
_cell.length_b   1.000
_cell.length_c   1.000
_cell.angle_alpha   90.00
_cell.angle_beta   90.00
_cell.angle_gamma   90.00
#
_symmetry.space_group_name_H-M   'P 1'
#
loop_
_entity.id
_entity.type
_entity.pdbx_description
1 polymer ?
#
loop_
_entity_poly.entity_id
_entity_poly.type
_entity_poly.pdbx_seq_one_letter_code
_entity_poly.pdbx_strand_id
1 'polypeptide(L)'
;KPVFVFIGELATALRKNGLKFGAYHSLFEFFNPLFLKDQENNFTTQEYVRTKTMPELYELVNNYKPDLIWSDGEWMALDTYWNSTNFLAWLYNDSPVKDTVVTNDRWGSNTMCKHGGYLTCNDKFNPKVKQDRKFEDSTTMDKYAWTYRRNLKLSDLHSIEEVLEIVAQVVSCGGNLLINVGPTKEGTIVPIFEERLRQMGEWLGVNGEAIYATKPWSHQNDSVNANVW
;
A
#
# COMPACT_ATOMS: atom_id res chain seq x y z
N LYS A 1 -6.07 -18.99 16.24
CA LYS A 1 -7.07 -17.91 16.10
C LYS A 1 -7.29 -17.68 14.61
N PRO A 2 -8.52 -17.65 14.08
CA PRO A 2 -8.72 -17.43 12.65
C PRO A 2 -8.27 -16.01 12.25
N VAL A 3 -7.71 -15.88 11.06
CA VAL A 3 -7.10 -14.65 10.49
C VAL A 3 -8.04 -13.44 10.55
N PHE A 4 -9.35 -13.67 10.40
CA PHE A 4 -10.39 -12.63 10.41
C PHE A 4 -10.56 -11.88 11.74
N VAL A 5 -10.16 -12.48 12.86
CA VAL A 5 -10.22 -11.82 14.18
C VAL A 5 -9.15 -10.72 14.28
N PHE A 6 -7.99 -10.95 13.66
CA PHE A 6 -6.87 -10.02 13.74
C PHE A 6 -7.13 -8.71 12.99
N ILE A 7 -7.74 -8.77 11.79
CA ILE A 7 -8.06 -7.59 10.98
C ILE A 7 -8.98 -6.63 11.75
N GLY A 8 -10.02 -7.18 12.39
CA GLY A 8 -10.97 -6.39 13.17
C GLY A 8 -10.36 -5.78 14.44
N GLU A 9 -9.54 -6.55 15.17
CA GLU A 9 -8.81 -6.08 16.34
C GLU A 9 -7.85 -4.94 15.98
N LEU A 10 -7.08 -5.08 14.89
CA LEU A 10 -6.15 -4.05 14.41
C LEU A 10 -6.88 -2.79 13.94
N ALA A 11 -7.93 -2.94 13.13
CA ALA A 11 -8.73 -1.81 12.66
C ALA A 11 -9.34 -1.02 13.83
N THR A 12 -9.81 -1.72 14.86
CA THR A 12 -10.34 -1.10 16.09
C THR A 12 -9.25 -0.35 16.84
N ALA A 13 -8.07 -0.96 17.01
CA ALA A 13 -6.94 -0.34 17.70
C ALA A 13 -6.43 0.91 16.99
N LEU A 14 -6.30 0.88 15.65
CA LEU A 14 -5.87 2.04 14.86
C LEU A 14 -6.84 3.22 14.99
N ARG A 15 -8.15 2.96 14.82
CA ARG A 15 -9.19 4.00 14.93
C ARG A 15 -9.26 4.61 16.32
N LYS A 16 -9.08 3.79 17.38
CA LYS A 16 -9.03 4.29 18.77
C LYS A 16 -7.89 5.29 18.99
N ASN A 17 -6.83 5.21 18.18
CA ASN A 17 -5.70 6.13 18.20
C ASN A 17 -5.79 7.22 17.12
N GLY A 18 -6.96 7.43 16.52
CA GLY A 18 -7.18 8.47 15.50
C GLY A 18 -6.54 8.17 14.13
N LEU A 19 -6.06 6.94 13.92
CA LEU A 19 -5.46 6.53 12.65
C LEU A 19 -6.50 5.98 11.69
N LYS A 20 -6.24 6.19 10.39
CA LYS A 20 -6.96 5.59 9.27
C LYS A 20 -6.59 4.11 9.13
N PHE A 21 -7.53 3.30 8.68
CA PHE A 21 -7.31 1.86 8.47
C PHE A 21 -7.38 1.51 6.98
N GLY A 22 -6.26 1.07 6.42
CA GLY A 22 -6.19 0.50 5.08
C GLY A 22 -6.10 -1.03 5.11
N ALA A 23 -6.58 -1.68 4.04
CA ALA A 23 -6.47 -3.12 3.87
C ALA A 23 -5.83 -3.44 2.52
N TYR A 24 -4.76 -4.24 2.57
CA TYR A 24 -4.13 -4.85 1.40
C TYR A 24 -4.87 -6.14 1.01
N HIS A 25 -5.10 -6.36 -0.28
CA HIS A 25 -5.68 -7.61 -0.80
C HIS A 25 -4.95 -8.04 -2.08
N SER A 26 -4.52 -9.30 -2.12
CA SER A 26 -3.94 -9.91 -3.32
C SER A 26 -5.06 -10.50 -4.17
N LEU A 27 -5.21 -10.02 -5.39
CA LEU A 27 -6.26 -10.46 -6.31
C LEU A 27 -6.10 -11.93 -6.71
N PHE A 28 -4.85 -12.40 -6.88
CA PHE A 28 -4.53 -13.80 -7.17
C PHE A 28 -4.05 -14.58 -5.93
N GLU A 29 -4.06 -15.90 -6.05
CA GLU A 29 -3.57 -16.84 -5.04
C GLU A 29 -2.80 -17.98 -5.72
N PHE A 30 -1.52 -18.14 -5.38
CA PHE A 30 -0.54 -18.99 -6.10
C PHE A 30 -0.98 -20.42 -6.40
N PHE A 31 -1.71 -21.06 -5.49
CA PHE A 31 -2.04 -22.49 -5.58
C PHE A 31 -3.53 -22.76 -5.52
N ASN A 32 -4.37 -21.72 -5.71
CA ASN A 32 -5.81 -21.92 -5.70
C ASN A 32 -6.24 -22.68 -6.96
N PRO A 33 -6.89 -23.87 -6.85
CA PRO A 33 -7.25 -24.67 -8.02
C PRO A 33 -8.16 -23.94 -9.01
N LEU A 34 -9.01 -23.02 -8.54
CA LEU A 34 -9.87 -22.24 -9.41
C LEU A 34 -9.07 -21.19 -10.18
N PHE A 35 -8.08 -20.55 -9.53
CA PHE A 35 -7.20 -19.60 -10.21
C PHE A 35 -6.38 -20.30 -11.29
N LEU A 36 -5.77 -21.44 -10.96
CA LEU A 36 -5.01 -22.25 -11.91
C LEU A 36 -5.88 -22.69 -13.10
N LYS A 37 -7.12 -23.08 -12.85
CA LYS A 37 -8.07 -23.45 -13.91
C LYS A 37 -8.43 -22.26 -14.81
N ASP A 38 -8.70 -21.09 -14.24
CA ASP A 38 -8.96 -19.88 -15.03
C ASP A 38 -7.72 -19.46 -15.83
N GLN A 39 -6.53 -19.60 -15.25
CA GLN A 39 -5.25 -19.36 -15.93
C GLN A 39 -5.01 -20.33 -17.09
N GLU A 40 -5.23 -21.64 -16.89
CA GLU A 40 -5.17 -22.66 -17.95
C GLU A 40 -6.13 -22.36 -19.09
N ASN A 41 -7.26 -21.71 -18.77
CA ASN A 41 -8.26 -21.27 -19.72
C ASN A 41 -8.06 -19.81 -20.21
N ASN A 42 -6.83 -19.30 -20.13
CA ASN A 42 -6.42 -17.96 -20.57
C ASN A 42 -7.29 -16.81 -20.02
N PHE A 43 -7.76 -16.95 -18.78
CA PHE A 43 -8.60 -15.97 -18.09
C PHE A 43 -9.93 -15.66 -18.81
N THR A 44 -10.42 -16.58 -19.65
CA THR A 44 -11.73 -16.46 -20.33
C THR A 44 -12.90 -16.90 -19.45
N THR A 45 -12.63 -17.72 -18.44
CA THR A 45 -13.53 -17.99 -17.31
C THR A 45 -13.12 -17.13 -16.12
N GLN A 46 -14.06 -16.88 -15.21
CA GLN A 46 -13.87 -16.04 -14.02
C GLN A 46 -14.38 -16.75 -12.75
N GLU A 47 -14.27 -18.08 -12.69
CA GLU A 47 -14.82 -18.83 -11.55
C GLU A 47 -14.10 -18.51 -10.25
N TYR A 48 -12.78 -18.36 -10.29
CA TYR A 48 -11.98 -17.90 -9.17
C TYR A 48 -12.42 -16.52 -8.70
N VAL A 49 -12.53 -15.57 -9.62
CA VAL A 49 -12.92 -14.19 -9.30
C VAL A 49 -14.32 -14.14 -8.69
N ARG A 50 -15.27 -14.87 -9.29
CA ARG A 50 -16.68 -14.91 -8.86
C ARG A 50 -16.89 -15.58 -7.50
N THR A 51 -16.14 -16.62 -7.20
CA THR A 51 -16.39 -17.48 -6.02
C THR A 51 -15.41 -17.24 -4.87
N LYS A 52 -14.28 -16.57 -5.13
CA LYS A 52 -13.21 -16.34 -4.16
C LYS A 52 -12.85 -14.87 -4.05
N THR A 53 -12.22 -14.27 -5.05
CA THR A 53 -11.64 -12.92 -4.97
C THR A 53 -12.69 -11.85 -4.67
N MET A 54 -13.79 -11.81 -5.44
CA MET A 54 -14.83 -10.78 -5.24
C MET A 54 -15.52 -10.94 -3.88
N PRO A 55 -16.08 -12.12 -3.50
CA PRO A 55 -16.71 -12.29 -2.20
C PRO A 55 -15.84 -11.82 -1.02
N GLU A 56 -14.52 -12.08 -1.05
CA GLU A 56 -13.59 -11.62 -0.02
C GLU A 56 -13.47 -10.10 0.03
N LEU A 57 -13.36 -9.43 -1.12
CA LEU A 57 -13.29 -7.97 -1.17
C LEU A 57 -14.59 -7.33 -0.66
N TYR A 58 -15.74 -7.86 -1.03
CA TYR A 58 -17.03 -7.41 -0.49
C TYR A 58 -17.09 -7.65 1.03
N GLU A 59 -16.68 -8.82 1.52
CA GLU A 59 -16.65 -9.13 2.95
C GLU A 59 -15.71 -8.17 3.71
N LEU A 60 -14.51 -7.95 3.19
CA LEU A 60 -13.49 -7.06 3.75
C LEU A 60 -14.05 -5.64 3.94
N VAL A 61 -14.70 -5.10 2.90
CA VAL A 61 -15.28 -3.77 2.92
C VAL A 61 -16.46 -3.69 3.90
N ASN A 62 -17.40 -4.63 3.83
CA ASN A 62 -18.61 -4.58 4.65
C ASN A 62 -18.31 -4.78 6.15
N ASN A 63 -17.42 -5.72 6.48
CA ASN A 63 -17.12 -6.06 7.86
C ASN A 63 -16.19 -5.05 8.51
N TYR A 64 -15.14 -4.61 7.80
CA TYR A 64 -14.05 -3.85 8.43
C TYR A 64 -14.05 -2.36 8.05
N LYS A 65 -14.80 -1.95 7.03
CA LYS A 65 -14.99 -0.55 6.61
C LYS A 65 -13.67 0.22 6.42
N PRO A 66 -12.71 -0.27 5.63
CA PRO A 66 -11.43 0.38 5.46
C PRO A 66 -11.54 1.74 4.76
N ASP A 67 -10.65 2.66 5.11
CA ASP A 67 -10.44 3.95 4.48
C ASP A 67 -9.59 3.82 3.18
N LEU A 68 -8.91 2.69 3.00
CA LEU A 68 -8.08 2.40 1.82
C LEU A 68 -8.20 0.91 1.47
N ILE A 69 -8.47 0.59 0.20
CA ILE A 69 -8.24 -0.75 -0.35
C ILE A 69 -7.03 -0.68 -1.28
N TRP A 70 -5.99 -1.41 -0.91
CA TRP A 70 -4.73 -1.51 -1.65
C TRP A 70 -4.69 -2.88 -2.34
N SER A 71 -5.02 -2.94 -3.62
CA SER A 71 -4.98 -4.20 -4.36
C SER A 71 -3.57 -4.49 -4.89
N ASP A 72 -3.27 -5.74 -5.11
CA ASP A 72 -2.03 -6.22 -5.74
C ASP A 72 -2.30 -7.53 -6.46
N GLY A 73 -1.33 -8.05 -7.20
CA GLY A 73 -1.49 -9.39 -7.78
C GLY A 73 -2.27 -9.43 -9.10
N GLU A 74 -2.50 -8.28 -9.69
CA GLU A 74 -3.31 -8.04 -10.87
C GLU A 74 -2.59 -8.38 -12.18
N TRP A 75 -1.25 -8.46 -12.16
CA TRP A 75 -0.38 -8.41 -13.35
C TRP A 75 -0.62 -9.51 -14.40
N MET A 76 -1.25 -10.62 -14.05
CA MET A 76 -1.49 -11.74 -14.97
C MET A 76 -2.71 -11.54 -15.87
N ALA A 77 -3.64 -10.64 -15.52
CA ALA A 77 -4.91 -10.52 -16.23
C ALA A 77 -5.43 -9.08 -16.25
N LEU A 78 -6.30 -8.77 -17.21
CA LEU A 78 -6.92 -7.46 -17.35
C LEU A 78 -7.92 -7.20 -16.22
N ASP A 79 -8.21 -5.93 -15.98
CA ASP A 79 -9.27 -5.47 -15.06
C ASP A 79 -10.64 -6.09 -15.32
N THR A 80 -10.91 -6.47 -16.58
CA THR A 80 -12.13 -7.19 -16.97
C THR A 80 -12.22 -8.60 -16.40
N TYR A 81 -11.11 -9.37 -16.36
CA TYR A 81 -11.07 -10.68 -15.72
C TYR A 81 -11.28 -10.55 -14.22
N TRP A 82 -10.58 -9.60 -13.59
CA TRP A 82 -10.69 -9.32 -12.16
C TRP A 82 -12.03 -8.73 -11.76
N ASN A 83 -12.92 -8.41 -12.70
CA ASN A 83 -14.20 -7.75 -12.43
C ASN A 83 -14.04 -6.43 -11.62
N SER A 84 -12.89 -5.78 -11.78
CA SER A 84 -12.48 -4.63 -10.96
C SER A 84 -13.39 -3.43 -11.15
N THR A 85 -13.84 -3.17 -12.37
CA THR A 85 -14.72 -2.02 -12.68
C THR A 85 -16.06 -2.11 -11.95
N ASN A 86 -16.67 -3.30 -11.90
CA ASN A 86 -17.91 -3.52 -11.16
C ASN A 86 -17.70 -3.39 -9.65
N PHE A 87 -16.62 -3.95 -9.12
CA PHE A 87 -16.29 -3.81 -7.69
C PHE A 87 -16.06 -2.35 -7.31
N LEU A 88 -15.25 -1.61 -8.08
CA LEU A 88 -14.97 -0.19 -7.82
C LEU A 88 -16.23 0.67 -7.98
N ALA A 89 -17.09 0.38 -8.95
CA ALA A 89 -18.37 1.07 -9.09
C ALA A 89 -19.24 0.88 -7.84
N TRP A 90 -19.40 -0.35 -7.35
CA TRP A 90 -20.09 -0.61 -6.09
C TRP A 90 -19.40 0.07 -4.90
N LEU A 91 -18.07 0.01 -4.84
CA LEU A 91 -17.27 0.57 -3.75
C LEU A 91 -17.55 2.07 -3.59
N TYR A 92 -17.58 2.81 -4.69
CA TYR A 92 -17.77 4.26 -4.70
C TYR A 92 -19.23 4.73 -4.74
N ASN A 93 -20.18 3.88 -5.12
CA ASN A 93 -21.60 4.28 -5.19
C ASN A 93 -22.43 3.79 -4.00
N ASP A 94 -22.18 2.56 -3.53
CA ASP A 94 -23.13 1.82 -2.70
C ASP A 94 -22.53 1.28 -1.38
N SER A 95 -21.21 1.12 -1.32
CA SER A 95 -20.55 0.53 -0.15
C SER A 95 -20.71 1.40 1.12
N PRO A 96 -20.55 0.82 2.32
CA PRO A 96 -20.61 1.57 3.58
C PRO A 96 -19.46 2.57 3.79
N VAL A 97 -18.47 2.61 2.89
CA VAL A 97 -17.28 3.47 2.97
C VAL A 97 -17.12 4.38 1.75
N LYS A 98 -18.15 4.45 0.90
CA LYS A 98 -18.13 5.16 -0.39
C LYS A 98 -17.66 6.61 -0.32
N ASP A 99 -17.94 7.30 0.78
CA ASP A 99 -17.60 8.72 0.97
C ASP A 99 -16.15 8.95 1.43
N THR A 100 -15.44 7.89 1.82
CA THR A 100 -14.11 8.01 2.46
C THR A 100 -13.03 7.12 1.85
N VAL A 101 -13.42 5.99 1.24
CA VAL A 101 -12.47 5.00 0.76
C VAL A 101 -11.65 5.53 -0.42
N VAL A 102 -10.37 5.20 -0.45
CA VAL A 102 -9.50 5.40 -1.61
C VAL A 102 -8.93 4.07 -2.10
N THR A 103 -8.50 4.02 -3.36
CA THR A 103 -7.89 2.84 -3.96
C THR A 103 -6.63 3.21 -4.72
N ASN A 104 -5.65 2.30 -4.76
CA ASN A 104 -4.46 2.41 -5.61
C ASN A 104 -4.80 2.10 -7.08
N ASP A 105 -3.78 1.95 -7.93
CA ASP A 105 -3.87 1.75 -9.38
C ASP A 105 -3.61 0.31 -9.86
N ARG A 106 -3.68 -0.68 -8.96
CA ARG A 106 -3.32 -2.09 -9.21
C ARG A 106 -4.54 -3.00 -9.35
N TRP A 107 -5.42 -2.67 -10.28
CA TRP A 107 -6.72 -3.34 -10.46
C TRP A 107 -6.81 -4.18 -11.75
N GLY A 108 -5.74 -4.21 -12.54
CA GLY A 108 -5.56 -5.04 -13.73
C GLY A 108 -4.21 -4.78 -14.35
N SER A 109 -3.70 -5.71 -15.17
CA SER A 109 -2.42 -5.55 -15.87
C SER A 109 -2.37 -4.31 -16.79
N ASN A 110 -3.53 -3.73 -17.11
CA ASN A 110 -3.71 -2.52 -17.89
C ASN A 110 -3.89 -1.22 -17.07
N THR A 111 -3.90 -1.27 -15.73
CA THR A 111 -4.27 -0.11 -14.89
C THR A 111 -3.10 0.61 -14.22
N MET A 112 -2.00 -0.09 -13.96
CA MET A 112 -0.85 0.47 -13.24
C MET A 112 -0.31 1.73 -13.92
N CYS A 113 -0.05 2.77 -13.12
CA CYS A 113 0.35 4.12 -13.53
C CYS A 113 -0.63 4.84 -14.47
N LYS A 114 -1.86 4.33 -14.62
CA LYS A 114 -2.87 4.87 -15.56
C LYS A 114 -4.20 5.17 -14.86
N HIS A 115 -4.73 4.23 -14.09
CA HIS A 115 -6.07 4.29 -13.53
C HIS A 115 -6.11 3.79 -12.08
N GLY A 116 -6.59 4.64 -11.17
CA GLY A 116 -6.66 4.40 -9.73
C GLY A 116 -7.02 5.70 -9.00
N GLY A 117 -7.38 5.64 -7.71
CA GLY A 117 -7.60 6.84 -6.89
C GLY A 117 -6.31 7.64 -6.68
N TYR A 118 -5.19 6.94 -6.55
CA TYR A 118 -3.83 7.45 -6.62
C TYR A 118 -2.93 6.42 -7.33
N LEU A 119 -1.74 6.85 -7.74
CA LEU A 119 -0.81 6.00 -8.47
C LEU A 119 0.23 5.37 -7.54
N THR A 120 0.59 4.12 -7.79
CA THR A 120 1.81 3.52 -7.24
C THR A 120 2.88 3.42 -8.31
N CYS A 121 2.48 3.18 -9.58
CA CYS A 121 3.33 3.02 -10.76
C CYS A 121 4.36 1.87 -10.72
N ASN A 122 5.01 1.63 -9.59
CA ASN A 122 5.87 0.49 -9.31
C ASN A 122 6.05 0.33 -7.79
N ASP A 123 6.63 -0.78 -7.34
CA ASP A 123 7.23 -0.83 -6.01
C ASP A 123 8.42 0.14 -5.93
N LYS A 124 8.57 0.84 -4.81
CA LYS A 124 9.67 1.78 -4.54
C LYS A 124 9.79 2.87 -5.62
N PHE A 125 8.66 3.44 -6.04
CA PHE A 125 8.55 4.24 -7.26
C PHE A 125 9.42 5.50 -7.29
N ASN A 126 9.62 6.18 -6.16
CA ASN A 126 10.32 7.47 -6.00
C ASN A 126 10.74 8.17 -7.32
N PRO A 127 9.83 8.95 -7.94
CA PRO A 127 10.06 9.48 -9.28
C PRO A 127 11.12 10.58 -9.33
N LYS A 128 11.51 11.15 -8.17
CA LYS A 128 12.45 12.28 -8.05
C LYS A 128 12.06 13.53 -8.85
N VAL A 129 10.83 13.59 -9.34
CA VAL A 129 10.24 14.71 -10.06
C VAL A 129 8.77 14.84 -9.66
N LYS A 130 8.28 16.08 -9.65
CA LYS A 130 6.87 16.37 -9.35
C LYS A 130 5.95 15.56 -10.25
N GLN A 131 4.92 14.98 -9.64
CA GLN A 131 3.85 14.29 -10.36
C GLN A 131 2.58 15.15 -10.43
N ASP A 132 1.85 15.06 -11.54
CA ASP A 132 0.58 15.75 -11.72
C ASP A 132 -0.58 15.07 -10.98
N ARG A 133 -0.46 13.75 -10.78
CA ARG A 133 -1.41 12.95 -10.01
C ARG A 133 -0.81 12.58 -8.67
N LYS A 134 -1.68 12.45 -7.65
CA LYS A 134 -1.28 11.91 -6.36
C LYS A 134 -0.71 10.51 -6.54
N PHE A 135 0.43 10.24 -5.90
CA PHE A 135 1.05 8.93 -5.89
C PHE A 135 1.44 8.52 -4.47
N GLU A 136 1.72 7.24 -4.30
CA GLU A 136 2.26 6.65 -3.08
C GLU A 136 3.49 5.83 -3.42
N ASP A 137 4.59 6.10 -2.74
CA ASP A 137 5.77 5.24 -2.76
C ASP A 137 5.61 4.17 -1.69
N SER A 138 5.38 2.93 -2.12
CA SER A 138 5.45 1.77 -1.24
C SER A 138 6.89 1.28 -1.16
N THR A 139 7.49 1.41 0.02
CA THR A 139 8.87 0.96 0.29
C THR A 139 8.95 0.11 1.55
N THR A 140 10.14 -0.44 1.80
CA THR A 140 10.40 -1.39 2.88
C THR A 140 11.51 -0.90 3.78
N MET A 141 11.38 -1.08 5.09
CA MET A 141 12.48 -0.82 6.04
C MET A 141 13.68 -1.77 5.81
N ASP A 142 13.38 -3.03 5.47
CA ASP A 142 14.35 -4.01 4.97
C ASP A 142 14.55 -3.78 3.47
N LYS A 143 15.78 -3.51 3.03
CA LYS A 143 16.12 -3.20 1.63
C LYS A 143 15.67 -4.29 0.66
N TYR A 144 15.52 -5.53 1.12
CA TYR A 144 15.31 -6.69 0.25
C TYR A 144 13.96 -7.39 0.43
N ALA A 145 13.17 -7.09 1.47
CA ALA A 145 11.97 -7.86 1.76
C ALA A 145 10.82 -7.06 2.35
N TRP A 146 9.59 -7.42 1.96
CA TRP A 146 8.34 -6.98 2.57
C TRP A 146 8.04 -7.75 3.86
N THR A 147 8.41 -9.03 3.93
CA THR A 147 8.13 -9.90 5.07
C THR A 147 9.34 -10.04 5.99
N TYR A 148 9.08 -10.46 7.23
CA TYR A 148 10.12 -10.77 8.19
C TYR A 148 11.14 -11.82 7.68
N ARG A 149 12.43 -11.50 7.77
CA ARG A 149 13.55 -12.41 7.47
C ARG A 149 14.30 -12.77 8.75
N ARG A 150 14.42 -14.07 9.04
CA ARG A 150 15.19 -14.56 10.21
C ARG A 150 16.68 -14.28 10.12
N ASN A 151 17.22 -14.18 8.90
CA ASN A 151 18.63 -13.93 8.62
C ASN A 151 18.92 -12.44 8.36
N LEU A 152 18.03 -11.54 8.80
CA LEU A 152 18.19 -10.10 8.67
C LEU A 152 19.50 -9.63 9.31
N LYS A 153 20.27 -8.82 8.58
CA LYS A 153 21.45 -8.12 9.08
C LYS A 153 21.16 -6.62 9.18
N LEU A 154 21.83 -5.93 10.09
CA LEU A 154 21.69 -4.47 10.21
C LEU A 154 22.05 -3.73 8.90
N SER A 155 23.03 -4.24 8.15
CA SER A 155 23.41 -3.71 6.83
C SER A 155 22.31 -3.82 5.76
N ASP A 156 21.32 -4.69 5.98
CA ASP A 156 20.21 -4.89 5.06
C ASP A 156 19.08 -3.89 5.30
N LEU A 157 19.20 -3.06 6.34
CA LEU A 157 18.19 -2.07 6.69
C LEU A 157 18.53 -0.71 6.12
N HIS A 158 17.49 0.06 5.86
CA HIS A 158 17.68 1.49 5.71
C HIS A 158 18.14 2.10 7.05
N SER A 159 19.12 2.99 6.98
CA SER A 159 19.41 3.88 8.11
C SER A 159 18.25 4.84 8.29
N ILE A 160 18.15 5.48 9.45
CA ILE A 160 17.10 6.48 9.64
C ILE A 160 17.28 7.65 8.67
N GLU A 161 18.52 8.06 8.41
CA GLU A 161 18.85 9.13 7.47
C GLU A 161 18.37 8.78 6.04
N GLU A 162 18.60 7.54 5.59
CA GLU A 162 18.09 7.06 4.29
C GLU A 162 16.55 7.09 4.25
N VAL A 163 15.87 6.70 5.33
CA VAL A 163 14.39 6.77 5.40
C VAL A 163 13.89 8.20 5.35
N LEU A 164 14.50 9.12 6.11
CA LEU A 164 14.11 10.53 6.14
C LEU A 164 14.36 11.23 4.80
N GLU A 165 15.44 10.87 4.11
CA GLU A 165 15.72 11.35 2.76
C GLU A 165 14.60 10.91 1.79
N ILE A 166 14.17 9.64 1.87
CA ILE A 166 13.04 9.13 1.07
C ILE A 166 11.75 9.88 1.40
N VAL A 167 11.45 10.14 2.68
CA VAL A 167 10.27 10.92 3.10
C VAL A 167 10.29 12.30 2.44
N ALA A 168 11.41 13.03 2.54
CA ALA A 168 11.55 14.37 1.99
C ALA A 168 11.38 14.36 0.46
N GLN A 169 12.05 13.43 -0.24
CA GLN A 169 11.95 13.25 -1.69
C GLN A 169 10.52 13.01 -2.16
N VAL A 170 9.82 12.06 -1.52
CA VAL A 170 8.48 11.66 -1.92
C VAL A 170 7.49 12.80 -1.69
N VAL A 171 7.59 13.48 -0.53
CA VAL A 171 6.68 14.58 -0.17
C VAL A 171 6.93 15.80 -1.05
N SER A 172 8.19 16.17 -1.34
CA SER A 172 8.52 17.30 -2.21
C SER A 172 8.03 17.10 -3.65
N CYS A 173 7.91 15.84 -4.09
CA CYS A 173 7.34 15.44 -5.38
C CYS A 173 5.80 15.31 -5.37
N GLY A 174 5.14 15.50 -4.21
CA GLY A 174 3.69 15.46 -4.04
C GLY A 174 3.11 14.09 -3.67
N GLY A 175 3.96 13.10 -3.35
CA GLY A 175 3.54 11.74 -3.01
C GLY A 175 3.19 11.55 -1.53
N ASN A 176 2.80 10.32 -1.20
CA ASN A 176 2.77 9.79 0.16
C ASN A 176 3.81 8.68 0.28
N LEU A 177 4.40 8.49 1.46
CA LEU A 177 5.26 7.34 1.73
C LEU A 177 4.49 6.28 2.51
N LEU A 178 4.48 5.04 2.00
CA LEU A 178 4.03 3.85 2.70
C LEU A 178 5.25 3.00 3.05
N ILE A 179 5.70 3.07 4.31
CA ILE A 179 6.85 2.29 4.79
C ILE A 179 6.40 0.99 5.45
N ASN A 180 6.81 -0.13 4.86
CA ASN A 180 6.47 -1.46 5.34
C ASN A 180 7.47 -1.96 6.40
N VAL A 181 6.92 -2.61 7.44
CA VAL A 181 7.66 -3.42 8.41
C VAL A 181 7.04 -4.82 8.51
N GLY A 182 7.87 -5.86 8.56
CA GLY A 182 7.41 -7.24 8.69
C GLY A 182 7.46 -7.71 10.15
N PRO A 183 6.31 -7.95 10.82
CA PRO A 183 6.30 -8.53 12.16
C PRO A 183 6.79 -9.98 12.17
N THR A 184 7.23 -10.45 13.34
CA THR A 184 7.53 -11.86 13.58
C THR A 184 6.24 -12.70 13.55
N LYS A 185 6.38 -14.03 13.48
CA LYS A 185 5.22 -14.95 13.55
C LYS A 185 4.51 -14.90 14.91
N GLU A 186 5.21 -14.44 15.95
CA GLU A 186 4.67 -14.20 17.28
C GLU A 186 3.88 -12.87 17.39
N GLY A 187 3.83 -12.08 16.31
CA GLY A 187 3.11 -10.80 16.28
C GLY A 187 3.88 -9.64 16.89
N THR A 188 5.21 -9.74 17.00
CA THR A 188 6.07 -8.67 17.52
C THR A 188 6.75 -7.89 16.39
N ILE A 189 6.87 -6.58 16.55
CA ILE A 189 7.74 -5.77 15.69
C ILE A 189 9.18 -6.02 16.12
N VAL A 190 10.07 -6.27 15.15
CA VAL A 190 11.49 -6.48 15.43
C VAL A 190 12.08 -5.20 16.06
N PRO A 191 12.87 -5.27 17.15
CA PRO A 191 13.32 -4.08 17.88
C PRO A 191 13.99 -3.00 17.01
N ILE A 192 14.76 -3.41 16.00
CA ILE A 192 15.41 -2.46 15.09
C ILE A 192 14.42 -1.72 14.17
N PHE A 193 13.31 -2.36 13.78
CA PHE A 193 12.24 -1.66 13.06
C PHE A 193 11.52 -0.67 13.97
N GLU A 194 11.27 -1.06 15.22
CA GLU A 194 10.69 -0.17 16.22
C GLU A 194 11.58 1.05 16.47
N GLU A 195 12.90 0.85 16.63
CA GLU A 195 13.87 1.93 16.79
C GLU A 195 13.79 2.94 15.63
N ARG A 196 13.82 2.47 14.38
CA ARG A 196 13.71 3.33 13.19
C ARG A 196 12.39 4.08 13.13
N LEU A 197 11.27 3.41 13.43
CA LEU A 197 9.95 4.05 13.46
C LEU A 197 9.87 5.13 14.55
N ARG A 198 10.47 4.90 15.72
CA ARG A 198 10.54 5.88 16.82
C ARG A 198 11.40 7.08 16.44
N GLN A 199 12.58 6.86 15.86
CA GLN A 199 13.46 7.94 15.39
C GLN A 199 12.76 8.79 14.31
N MET A 200 12.03 8.15 13.39
CA MET A 200 11.22 8.86 12.39
C MET A 200 10.11 9.68 13.06
N GLY A 201 9.43 9.12 14.08
CA GLY A 201 8.43 9.83 14.87
C GLY A 201 8.99 11.04 15.62
N GLU A 202 10.18 10.93 16.21
CA GLU A 202 10.88 12.04 16.88
C GLU A 202 11.20 13.16 15.88
N TRP A 203 11.73 12.80 14.70
CA TRP A 203 12.03 13.77 13.64
C TRP A 203 10.76 14.46 13.12
N LEU A 204 9.67 13.71 12.91
CA LEU A 204 8.35 14.25 12.51
C LEU A 204 7.72 15.11 13.61
N GLY A 205 8.04 14.87 14.89
CA GLY A 205 7.61 15.72 16.00
C GLY A 205 8.18 17.13 15.92
N VAL A 206 9.38 17.28 15.32
CA VAL A 206 10.04 18.59 15.13
C VAL A 206 9.72 19.17 13.75
N ASN A 207 9.74 18.35 12.70
CA ASN A 207 9.70 18.80 11.30
C ASN A 207 8.35 18.52 10.61
N GLY A 208 7.35 18.05 11.34
CA GLY A 208 6.08 17.60 10.79
C GLY A 208 5.30 18.65 10.01
N GLU A 209 5.44 19.94 10.33
CA GLU A 209 4.79 21.03 9.58
C GLU A 209 5.28 21.14 8.13
N ALA A 210 6.52 20.72 7.85
CA ALA A 210 7.07 20.66 6.49
C ALA A 210 6.63 19.40 5.72
N ILE A 211 5.94 18.47 6.39
CA ILE A 211 5.54 17.17 5.83
C ILE A 211 4.03 17.05 5.70
N TYR A 212 3.31 17.23 6.80
CA TYR A 212 1.87 16.99 6.85
C TYR A 212 1.09 18.10 6.15
N ALA A 213 0.15 17.72 5.28
CA ALA A 213 -0.74 18.62 4.55
C ALA A 213 -0.03 19.67 3.66
N THR A 214 1.27 19.50 3.39
CA THR A 214 2.01 20.35 2.47
C THR A 214 1.66 20.04 1.01
N LYS A 215 2.13 20.89 0.10
CA LYS A 215 1.98 20.74 -1.34
C LYS A 215 3.33 20.90 -2.00
N PRO A 216 3.61 20.16 -3.09
CA PRO A 216 4.88 20.28 -3.80
C PRO A 216 5.06 21.70 -4.32
N TRP A 217 6.25 22.26 -4.12
CA TRP A 217 6.64 23.54 -4.71
C TRP A 217 6.96 23.37 -6.21
N SER A 218 7.31 24.47 -6.91
CA SER A 218 7.70 24.44 -8.31
C SER A 218 9.10 23.85 -8.53
N HIS A 219 9.91 23.73 -7.47
CA HIS A 219 11.22 23.10 -7.49
C HIS A 219 11.28 22.06 -6.37
N GLN A 220 11.80 20.87 -6.68
CA GLN A 220 11.82 19.71 -5.78
C GLN A 220 13.14 19.54 -5.03
N ASN A 221 14.21 20.16 -5.53
CA ASN A 221 15.54 20.07 -4.94
C ASN A 221 16.27 21.41 -5.06
N ASP A 222 17.24 21.60 -4.17
CA ASP A 222 18.14 22.74 -4.23
C ASP A 222 19.13 22.58 -5.40
N SER A 223 19.15 23.56 -6.30
CA SER A 223 20.03 23.57 -7.47
C SER A 223 21.53 23.59 -7.14
N VAL A 224 21.90 24.00 -5.93
CA VAL A 224 23.27 24.05 -5.41
C VAL A 224 23.56 22.83 -4.53
N ASN A 225 22.59 22.40 -3.71
CA ASN A 225 22.73 21.29 -2.77
C ASN A 225 21.89 20.08 -3.21
N ALA A 226 22.45 19.19 -4.02
CA ALA A 226 21.73 18.07 -4.62
C ALA A 226 21.04 17.10 -3.62
N ASN A 227 21.44 17.13 -2.35
CA ASN A 227 20.88 16.28 -1.28
C ASN A 227 19.80 17.00 -0.45
N VAL A 228 19.40 18.21 -0.83
CA VAL A 228 18.36 18.99 -0.16
C VAL A 228 17.11 19.01 -1.04
N TRP A 229 15.99 18.59 -0.44
CA TRP A 229 14.68 18.38 -1.08
C TRP A 229 13.59 19.22 -0.41
#